data_AF-A0A1H7FTY3-F1
#
_entry.id   AF-A0A1H7FTY3-F1
#
_cell.length_a   1.000
_cell.length_b   1.000
_cell.length_c   1.000
_cell.angle_alpha   90.00
_cell.angle_beta   90.00
_cell.angle_gamma   90.00
#
_symmetry.space_group_name_H-M   'P 1'
#
loop_
_entity.id
_entity.type
_entity.pdbx_description
1 polymer ?
#
loop_
_entity_poly.entity_id
_entity_poly.type
_entity_poly.pdbx_seq_one_letter_code
_entity_poly.pdbx_strand_id
1 'polypeptide(L)'
;MNNEKQGTLGELDKECLALFDRLCERRSVLPLAHLMHGWPLVDQSGEARQRLFYVLSELRRWHRDNLKSDELLIIDEILLILADGYGITDSSLPEVSGR
;
A
#
# COMPACT_ATOMS: atom_id res chain seq x y z
N MET A 1 -0.40 29.53 7.14
CA MET A 1 -0.65 28.42 8.08
C MET A 1 -1.16 27.28 7.23
N ASN A 2 -0.27 26.54 6.57
CA ASN A 2 -0.64 25.71 5.43
C ASN A 2 -0.43 24.24 5.81
N ASN A 3 -1.41 23.61 6.46
CA ASN A 3 -1.25 22.20 6.84
C ASN A 3 -2.56 21.41 6.86
N GLU A 4 -3.47 21.70 5.93
CA GLU A 4 -4.76 21.01 5.82
C GLU A 4 -4.74 19.83 4.82
N LYS A 5 -3.61 19.62 4.11
CA LYS A 5 -3.42 18.48 3.20
C LYS A 5 -2.45 17.41 3.73
N GLN A 6 -2.46 17.18 5.04
CA GLN A 6 -1.64 16.12 5.67
C GLN A 6 -2.47 15.05 6.41
N GLY A 7 -3.80 15.21 6.49
CA GLY A 7 -4.67 14.32 7.27
C GLY A 7 -4.62 12.86 6.81
N THR A 8 -4.72 12.61 5.51
CA THR A 8 -4.78 11.25 4.95
C THR A 8 -3.42 10.60 4.72
N LEU A 9 -2.38 11.38 4.39
CA LEU A 9 -1.04 10.81 4.19
C LEU A 9 -0.45 10.30 5.52
N GLY A 10 -0.64 11.05 6.61
CA GLY A 10 -0.14 10.64 7.92
C GLY A 10 -0.86 9.42 8.50
N GLU A 11 -2.14 9.23 8.15
CA GLU A 11 -2.89 8.04 8.54
C GLU A 11 -2.41 6.81 7.75
N LEU A 12 -2.25 6.97 6.44
CA LEU A 12 -1.78 5.89 5.60
C LEU A 12 -0.32 5.50 5.88
N ASP A 13 0.56 6.46 6.18
CA ASP A 13 1.95 6.16 6.57
C ASP A 13 2.01 5.39 7.89
N LYS A 14 1.14 5.72 8.86
CA LYS A 14 1.00 4.96 10.11
C LYS A 14 0.56 3.52 9.85
N GLU A 15 -0.43 3.31 9.00
CA GLU A 15 -0.91 1.96 8.68
C GLU A 15 0.14 1.14 7.91
N CYS A 16 0.85 1.76 6.95
CA CYS A 16 1.97 1.11 6.27
C CYS A 16 3.10 0.76 7.24
N LEU A 17 3.42 1.64 8.19
CA LEU A 17 4.43 1.37 9.22
C LEU A 17 4.01 0.23 10.15
N ALA A 18 2.73 0.20 10.57
CA ALA A 18 2.19 -0.88 11.40
C ALA A 18 2.24 -2.24 10.68
N LEU A 19 1.92 -2.26 9.38
CA LEU A 19 2.07 -3.45 8.54
C LEU A 19 3.55 -3.86 8.44
N PHE A 20 4.46 -2.92 8.21
CA PHE A 20 5.90 -3.19 8.12
C PHE A 20 6.45 -3.83 9.39
N ASP A 21 6.09 -3.30 10.56
CA ASP A 21 6.56 -3.81 11.86
C ASP A 21 6.15 -5.27 12.06
N ARG A 22 4.87 -5.59 11.81
CA ARG A 22 4.34 -6.96 11.92
C ARG A 22 4.99 -7.93 10.94
N LEU A 23 5.21 -7.49 9.70
CA LEU A 23 5.90 -8.31 8.71
C LEU A 23 7.38 -8.53 9.07
N CYS A 24 8.03 -7.53 9.69
CA CYS A 24 9.38 -7.64 10.25
C CYS A 24 9.45 -8.62 11.41
N GLU A 25 8.51 -8.56 12.35
CA GLU A 25 8.41 -9.52 13.47
C GLU A 25 8.33 -10.96 12.97
N ARG A 26 7.56 -11.18 11.90
CA ARG A 26 7.43 -12.50 11.26
C ARG A 26 8.56 -12.88 10.32
N ARG A 27 9.51 -11.97 10.07
CA ARG A 27 10.59 -12.14 9.07
C ARG A 27 10.06 -12.52 7.69
N SER A 28 8.89 -12.00 7.32
CA SER A 28 8.24 -12.30 6.05
C SER A 28 8.82 -11.41 4.95
N VAL A 29 9.91 -11.88 4.32
CA VAL A 29 10.68 -11.13 3.32
C VAL A 29 9.86 -10.80 2.07
N LEU A 30 8.99 -11.70 1.61
CA LEU A 30 8.19 -11.50 0.40
C LEU A 30 7.19 -10.33 0.51
N PRO A 31 6.31 -10.28 1.53
CA PRO A 31 5.41 -9.14 1.74
C PRO A 31 6.15 -7.86 2.13
N LEU A 32 7.29 -7.94 2.84
CA LEU A 32 8.15 -6.78 3.09
C LEU A 32 8.70 -6.18 1.79
N ALA A 33 9.22 -7.03 0.90
CA ALA A 33 9.75 -6.58 -0.39
C ALA A 33 8.67 -5.94 -1.26
N HIS A 34 7.45 -6.47 -1.24
CA HIS A 34 6.31 -5.85 -1.91
C HIS A 34 5.99 -4.48 -1.27
N LEU A 35 5.83 -4.42 0.05
CA LEU A 35 5.52 -3.16 0.74
C LEU A 35 6.58 -2.08 0.42
N MET A 36 7.86 -2.44 0.48
CA MET A 36 8.99 -1.54 0.17
C MET A 36 9.05 -1.08 -1.30
N HIS A 37 8.33 -1.74 -2.21
CA HIS A 37 8.25 -1.33 -3.61
C HIS A 37 7.25 -0.19 -3.84
N GLY A 38 6.23 -0.08 -2.97
CA GLY A 38 5.22 0.97 -3.02
C GLY A 38 5.33 2.03 -1.91
N TRP A 39 6.09 1.72 -0.86
CA TRP A 39 6.32 2.55 0.33
C TRP A 39 7.83 2.65 0.61
N PRO A 40 8.37 3.78 1.11
CA PRO A 40 7.69 4.98 1.63
C PRO A 40 7.15 5.93 0.57
N LEU A 41 6.01 6.57 0.88
CA LEU A 41 5.42 7.61 0.04
C LEU A 41 6.20 8.92 0.22
N VAL A 42 7.21 9.11 -0.62
CA VAL A 42 8.07 10.31 -0.60
C VAL A 42 7.30 11.58 -1.02
N ASP A 43 6.18 11.42 -1.74
CA ASP A 43 5.34 12.52 -2.20
C ASP A 43 3.85 12.15 -2.22
N GLN A 44 2.97 13.14 -2.12
CA GLN A 44 1.50 12.97 -2.18
C GLN A 44 0.96 12.69 -3.58
N SER A 45 1.85 12.52 -4.56
CA SER A 45 1.53 12.18 -5.94
C SER A 45 0.57 11.00 -6.02
N GLY A 46 -0.46 11.16 -6.87
CA GLY A 46 -1.43 10.10 -7.15
C GLY A 46 -0.76 8.81 -7.62
N GLU A 47 0.34 8.91 -8.37
CA GLU A 47 1.12 7.76 -8.84
C GLU A 47 1.71 6.92 -7.70
N ALA A 48 2.23 7.55 -6.64
CA ALA A 48 2.81 6.83 -5.51
C ALA A 48 1.71 6.05 -4.75
N ARG A 49 0.56 6.69 -4.56
CA ARG A 49 -0.65 6.07 -4.00
C ARG A 49 -1.18 4.93 -4.85
N GLN A 50 -1.18 5.08 -6.17
CA GLN A 50 -1.56 4.00 -7.10
C GLN A 50 -0.62 2.81 -7.05
N ARG A 51 0.69 3.05 -7.03
CA ARG A 51 1.68 1.98 -6.94
C ARG A 51 1.49 1.21 -5.64
N LEU A 52 1.31 1.90 -4.52
CA LEU A 52 1.02 1.26 -3.25
C LEU A 52 -0.28 0.45 -3.29
N PHE A 53 -1.37 1.02 -3.83
CA PHE A 53 -2.64 0.32 -4.00
C PHE A 53 -2.48 -0.96 -4.83
N TYR A 54 -1.78 -0.87 -5.94
CA TYR A 54 -1.53 -1.99 -6.85
C TYR A 54 -0.74 -3.09 -6.16
N VAL A 55 0.39 -2.74 -5.56
CA VAL A 55 1.29 -3.71 -4.91
C VAL A 55 0.61 -4.39 -3.72
N LEU A 56 -0.15 -3.66 -2.91
CA LEU A 56 -0.91 -4.22 -1.79
C LEU A 56 -2.10 -5.08 -2.25
N SER A 57 -2.79 -4.68 -3.32
CA SER A 57 -3.85 -5.48 -3.92
C SER A 57 -3.33 -6.80 -4.50
N GLU A 58 -2.19 -6.77 -5.18
CA GLU A 58 -1.51 -7.97 -5.68
C GLU A 58 -1.04 -8.86 -4.54
N LEU A 59 -0.42 -8.28 -3.51
CA LEU A 59 0.03 -9.03 -2.33
C LEU A 59 -1.15 -9.73 -1.64
N ARG A 60 -2.28 -9.04 -1.47
CA ARG A 60 -3.51 -9.61 -0.91
C ARG A 60 -4.08 -10.73 -1.77
N ARG A 61 -4.04 -10.58 -3.10
CA ARG A 61 -4.66 -11.51 -4.06
C ARG A 61 -3.83 -12.77 -4.30
N TRP A 62 -2.53 -12.61 -4.49
CA TRP A 62 -1.62 -13.69 -4.90
C TRP A 62 -0.85 -14.30 -3.74
N HIS A 63 -0.59 -13.51 -2.69
CA HIS A 63 0.22 -13.93 -1.55
C HIS A 63 -0.56 -14.01 -0.24
N ARG A 64 -1.88 -14.23 -0.34
CA ARG A 64 -2.77 -14.35 0.83
C ARG A 64 -2.29 -15.40 1.83
N ASP A 65 -1.79 -16.55 1.38
CA ASP A 65 -1.28 -17.62 2.24
C ASP A 65 -0.03 -17.22 3.05
N ASN A 66 0.69 -16.19 2.61
CA ASN A 66 1.84 -15.64 3.35
C ASN A 66 1.41 -14.59 4.37
N LEU A 67 0.17 -14.09 4.28
CA LEU A 67 -0.41 -13.08 5.15
C LEU A 67 -1.27 -13.70 6.24
N LYS A 68 -1.23 -13.13 7.44
CA LYS A 68 -2.15 -13.45 8.53
C LYS A 68 -3.41 -12.61 8.43
N SER A 69 -4.46 -13.07 9.10
CA SER A 69 -5.75 -12.39 9.13
C SER A 69 -5.63 -10.92 9.56
N ASP A 70 -4.79 -10.63 10.55
CA ASP A 70 -4.58 -9.25 11.01
C ASP A 70 -3.85 -8.38 9.98
N GLU A 71 -2.80 -8.89 9.33
CA GLU A 71 -2.10 -8.17 8.24
C GLU A 71 -3.04 -7.92 7.05
N LEU A 72 -3.92 -8.87 6.75
CA LEU A 72 -4.93 -8.71 5.71
C LEU A 72 -5.93 -7.60 6.06
N LEU A 73 -6.28 -7.41 7.33
CA LEU A 73 -7.15 -6.32 7.77
C LEU A 73 -6.46 -4.96 7.58
N ILE A 74 -5.20 -4.84 7.97
CA ILE A 74 -4.42 -3.60 7.76
C ILE A 74 -4.30 -3.30 6.26
N ILE A 75 -4.03 -4.30 5.43
CA ILE A 75 -3.98 -4.13 3.98
C ILE A 75 -5.34 -3.66 3.44
N ASP A 76 -6.44 -4.23 3.91
CA ASP A 76 -7.79 -3.82 3.50
C ASP A 76 -8.08 -2.35 3.88
N GLU A 77 -7.68 -1.95 5.09
CA GLU A 77 -7.82 -0.59 5.58
C GLU A 77 -7.00 0.40 4.73
N ILE A 78 -5.74 0.09 4.42
CA ILE A 78 -4.91 0.91 3.53
C ILE A 78 -5.54 1.03 2.14
N LEU A 79 -6.06 -0.07 1.59
CA LEU A 79 -6.73 -0.06 0.27
C LEU A 79 -8.00 0.78 0.28
N LEU A 80 -8.76 0.77 1.40
CA LEU A 80 -9.95 1.58 1.57
C LEU A 80 -9.60 3.08 1.61
N ILE A 81 -8.58 3.46 2.39
CA ILE A 81 -8.08 4.84 2.48
C ILE A 81 -7.60 5.33 1.10
N LEU A 82 -6.89 4.46 0.36
CA LEU A 82 -6.43 4.77 -0.99
C LEU A 82 -7.60 4.92 -1.97
N ALA A 83 -8.64 4.09 -1.86
CA ALA A 83 -9.81 4.14 -2.73
C ALA A 83 -10.67 5.40 -2.50
N ASP A 84 -10.82 5.86 -1.26
CA ASP A 84 -11.56 7.08 -0.92
C ASP A 84 -10.90 8.33 -1.53
N GLY A 85 -9.56 8.37 -1.55
CA GLY A 85 -8.79 9.44 -2.19
C GLY A 85 -8.68 9.34 -3.71
N TYR A 86 -9.19 8.26 -4.32
CA TYR A 86 -9.04 7.94 -5.73
C TYR A 86 -10.41 7.95 -6.42
N GLY A 87 -10.86 9.14 -6.84
CA GLY A 87 -11.88 9.23 -7.87
C GLY A 87 -11.36 8.53 -9.13
N ILE A 88 -11.77 7.27 -9.31
CA ILE A 88 -11.34 6.32 -10.33
C ILE A 88 -11.09 7.03 -11.67
N THR A 89 -9.83 7.22 -12.04
CA THR A 89 -9.44 7.15 -13.45
C THR A 89 -8.91 5.74 -13.69
N ASP A 90 -9.85 4.92 -14.13
CA ASP A 90 -9.63 3.78 -14.99
C ASP A 90 -8.56 4.10 -16.07
N SER A 91 -7.80 3.09 -16.49
CA SER A 91 -6.83 3.12 -17.60
C SER A 91 -5.41 3.64 -17.31
N SER A 92 -4.65 2.92 -16.48
CA SER A 92 -3.27 2.53 -16.83
C SER A 92 -2.77 1.50 -15.83
N LEU A 93 -3.12 0.23 -16.08
CA LEU A 93 -2.20 -0.85 -15.75
C LEU A 93 -0.89 -0.54 -16.48
N PRO A 94 0.27 -0.45 -15.82
CA PRO A 94 1.50 -0.59 -16.56
C PRO A 94 1.45 -2.00 -17.16
N GLU A 95 1.38 -2.09 -18.49
CA GLU A 95 1.76 -3.32 -19.17
C GLU A 95 3.10 -3.75 -18.56
N VAL A 96 3.08 -4.94 -17.96
CA VAL A 96 4.29 -5.64 -17.54
C VAL A 96 5.12 -5.88 -18.80
N SER A 97 5.91 -4.87 -19.17
CA SER A 97 6.86 -4.93 -20.26
C SER A 97 7.89 -5.98 -19.89
N GLY A 98 7.89 -7.05 -20.68
CA GLY A 98 8.54 -8.30 -20.34
C GLY A 98 10.05 -8.24 -20.27
N ARG A 99 10.59 -9.36 -19.77
CA ARG A 99 11.76 -10.06 -20.29
C ARG A 99 11.79 -11.47 -19.74
#